data_AF-A0A9R1D447-F1
#
_entry.id   AF-A0A9R1D447-F1
#
_cell.length_a   1.000
_cell.length_b   1.000
_cell.length_c   1.000
_cell.angle_alpha   90.00
_cell.angle_beta   90.00
_cell.angle_gamma   90.00
#
_symmetry.space_group_name_H-M   'P 1'
#
loop_
_entity.id
_entity.type
_entity.pdbx_description
1 polymer ?
#
loop_
_entity_poly.entity_id
_entity_poly.type
_entity_poly.pdbx_seq_one_letter_code
_entity_poly.pdbx_strand_id
1 'polypeptide(L)'
;MAQKERSTDGESALERRQYLKYATLGTATSGILAGCTGGNGNGNGNGNGNGDTEGEEEEHEELPEGVSEEEFESGPVPNEYMTAMSLGKEERNPDDLSSKSEVEFSEFDEAQEHSAYQAGSCCANCADFIADKNGDEFGACAEVDGYIDGADWCAIYEGLPEPEVPEGMSEDELATAEVPEEYRTAKSQAGEERNPDDLRSQEEVGLTESVEATADGTARPGQSCGNCADFIPDKNGDTWGACAVVEGYIAVEDWCSIYESISEDL
;
A
#
# COMPACT_ATOMS: atom_id res chain seq x y z
N MET A 1 -36.08 -28.20 -31.50
CA MET A 1 -35.17 -28.89 -30.55
C MET A 1 -33.90 -28.07 -30.56
N ALA A 2 -33.81 -27.14 -29.61
CA ALA A 2 -32.82 -26.08 -29.57
C ALA A 2 -31.52 -26.59 -28.93
N GLN A 3 -30.40 -26.20 -29.53
CA GLN A 3 -29.06 -26.46 -29.01
C GLN A 3 -28.82 -25.64 -27.74
N LYS A 4 -28.17 -26.29 -26.78
CA LYS A 4 -27.81 -25.78 -25.46
C LYS A 4 -26.51 -25.00 -25.60
N GLU A 5 -26.57 -23.68 -25.46
CA GLU A 5 -25.37 -22.84 -25.29
C GLU A 5 -24.95 -22.90 -23.82
N ARG A 6 -23.64 -23.12 -23.62
CA ARG A 6 -22.96 -23.20 -22.34
C ARG A 6 -22.34 -21.81 -22.13
N SER A 7 -22.84 -21.05 -21.17
CA SER A 7 -22.23 -19.77 -20.77
C SER A 7 -20.84 -20.06 -20.17
N THR A 8 -19.86 -19.33 -20.67
CA THR A 8 -18.50 -19.20 -20.18
C THR A 8 -18.37 -17.75 -19.73
N ASP A 9 -18.76 -17.48 -18.49
CA ASP A 9 -18.55 -16.17 -17.86
C ASP A 9 -17.68 -16.42 -16.63
N GLY A 10 -16.37 -16.29 -16.83
CA GLY A 10 -15.32 -16.47 -15.82
C GLY A 10 -13.98 -15.89 -16.26
N GLU A 11 -13.97 -14.96 -17.22
CA GLU A 11 -12.75 -14.39 -17.82
C GLU A 11 -12.66 -12.86 -17.65
N SER A 12 -13.59 -12.18 -16.97
CA SER A 12 -13.67 -10.71 -17.02
C SER A 12 -12.85 -9.93 -15.98
N ALA A 13 -12.16 -10.58 -15.04
CA ALA A 13 -11.31 -9.87 -14.05
C ALA A 13 -9.81 -9.94 -14.35
N LEU A 14 -9.34 -10.98 -15.05
CA LEU A 14 -7.91 -11.25 -15.26
C LEU A 14 -7.34 -10.69 -16.58
N GLU A 15 -8.18 -10.22 -17.51
CA GLU A 15 -7.73 -9.80 -18.86
C GLU A 15 -7.38 -8.30 -19.01
N ARG A 16 -7.45 -7.48 -17.95
CA ARG A 16 -7.04 -6.05 -18.03
C ARG A 16 -5.55 -5.81 -17.81
N ARG A 17 -4.75 -6.84 -17.52
CA ARG A 17 -3.30 -6.71 -17.32
C ARG A 17 -2.56 -6.91 -18.65
N GLN A 18 -2.65 -5.92 -19.55
CA GLN A 18 -1.66 -5.74 -20.62
C GLN A 18 -0.70 -4.63 -20.22
N TYR A 19 0.37 -5.03 -19.51
CA TYR A 19 1.54 -4.22 -19.23
C TYR A 19 1.99 -3.45 -20.49
N LEU A 20 1.86 -2.12 -20.48
CA LEU A 20 2.70 -1.25 -21.29
C LEU A 20 4.10 -1.23 -20.68
N LYS A 21 4.81 -2.36 -20.82
CA LYS A 21 6.25 -2.45 -20.58
C LYS A 21 6.93 -1.40 -21.46
N TYR A 22 7.52 -0.39 -20.82
CA TYR A 22 8.52 0.52 -21.36
C TYR A 22 8.18 1.24 -22.68
N ALA A 23 7.66 2.47 -22.56
CA ALA A 23 7.71 3.47 -23.63
C ALA A 23 8.53 4.71 -23.23
N THR A 24 9.73 4.52 -22.68
CA THR A 24 10.79 5.55 -22.68
C THR A 24 11.35 5.70 -24.10
N LEU A 25 10.58 6.34 -24.99
CA LEU A 25 11.07 6.90 -26.25
C LEU A 25 11.41 8.37 -26.00
N GLY A 26 12.68 8.62 -25.69
CA GLY A 26 13.16 9.90 -25.21
C GLY A 26 13.24 11.02 -26.26
N THR A 27 13.72 12.17 -25.80
CA THR A 27 14.54 13.07 -26.62
C THR A 27 15.58 13.75 -25.74
N ALA A 28 16.85 13.46 -26.04
CA ALA A 28 17.98 14.24 -25.56
C ALA A 28 17.87 15.67 -26.08
N THR A 29 17.90 16.66 -25.18
CA THR A 29 18.36 18.01 -25.54
C THR A 29 19.48 18.42 -24.60
N SER A 30 20.69 18.37 -25.14
CA SER A 30 21.86 19.03 -24.59
C SER A 30 21.62 20.54 -24.56
N GLY A 31 21.77 21.14 -23.39
CA GLY A 31 21.76 22.59 -23.19
C GLY A 31 22.86 22.99 -22.21
N ILE A 32 24.06 23.25 -22.71
CA ILE A 32 25.13 23.90 -21.95
C ILE A 32 24.95 25.43 -22.09
N LEU A 33 24.95 26.17 -20.97
CA LEU A 33 25.92 27.25 -20.65
C LEU A 33 25.40 28.32 -19.67
N ALA A 34 26.35 28.76 -18.85
CA ALA A 34 26.46 29.99 -18.06
C ALA A 34 25.71 30.00 -16.71
N GLY A 35 26.33 30.26 -15.56
CA GLY A 35 27.59 30.93 -15.29
C GLY A 35 27.28 32.11 -14.36
N CYS A 36 27.59 31.97 -13.07
CA CYS A 36 27.73 33.11 -12.17
C CYS A 36 28.99 32.94 -11.32
N THR A 37 29.83 33.95 -11.46
CA THR A 37 31.12 34.14 -10.82
C THR A 37 30.90 34.89 -9.51
N GLY A 38 31.61 34.53 -8.44
CA GLY A 38 31.53 35.30 -7.20
C GLY A 38 32.48 34.87 -6.09
N GLY A 39 33.60 35.59 -5.96
CA GLY A 39 34.13 35.96 -4.64
C GLY A 39 35.27 35.14 -4.04
N ASN A 40 36.51 35.52 -4.36
CA ASN A 40 37.71 35.15 -3.60
C ASN A 40 37.77 35.98 -2.30
N GLY A 41 37.57 35.35 -1.14
CA GLY A 41 37.66 35.97 0.19
C GLY A 41 38.65 35.24 1.09
N ASN A 42 39.84 35.84 1.26
CA ASN A 42 40.92 35.32 2.09
C ASN A 42 40.73 35.79 3.55
N GLY A 43 40.14 34.94 4.40
CA GLY A 43 39.90 35.20 5.82
C GLY A 43 40.65 34.23 6.73
N ASN A 44 41.81 34.68 7.24
CA ASN A 44 42.62 33.95 8.21
C ASN A 44 42.02 34.16 9.61
N GLY A 45 41.26 33.19 10.12
CA GLY A 45 40.61 33.23 11.44
C GLY A 45 40.87 31.93 12.21
N ASN A 46 41.87 31.97 13.07
CA ASN A 46 42.20 30.93 14.04
C ASN A 46 41.09 30.87 15.11
N GLY A 47 40.26 29.83 15.09
CA GLY A 47 39.15 29.63 16.02
C GLY A 47 38.99 28.14 16.33
N ASN A 48 39.25 27.82 17.60
CA ASN A 48 39.33 26.49 18.19
C ASN A 48 38.02 25.69 18.01
N GLY A 49 38.15 24.43 17.60
CA GLY A 49 37.02 23.56 17.30
C GLY A 49 36.16 23.18 18.51
N ASN A 50 34.86 23.16 18.29
CA ASN A 50 33.98 22.03 18.57
C ASN A 50 32.73 22.26 17.71
N GLY A 51 32.82 21.88 16.44
CA GLY A 51 31.67 21.80 15.57
C GLY A 51 31.06 20.43 15.82
N ASP A 52 30.09 20.36 16.72
CA ASP A 52 29.07 19.32 16.65
C ASP A 52 28.31 19.61 15.35
N THR A 53 28.84 19.07 14.25
CA THR A 53 28.01 18.77 13.09
C THR A 53 27.09 17.67 13.60
N GLU A 54 25.88 18.06 14.02
CA GLU A 54 24.75 17.14 14.00
C GLU A 54 24.67 16.69 12.54
N GLY A 55 25.27 15.54 12.27
CA GLY A 55 24.91 14.78 11.09
C GLY A 55 23.43 14.51 11.26
N GLU A 56 22.64 14.90 10.27
CA GLU A 56 21.35 14.29 10.05
C GLU A 56 21.67 12.78 10.01
N GLU A 57 21.40 12.08 11.12
CA GLU A 57 21.38 10.63 11.12
C GLU A 57 20.25 10.30 10.18
N GLU A 58 20.57 9.90 8.96
CA GLU A 58 19.56 9.35 8.06
C GLU A 58 18.92 8.18 8.82
N GLU A 59 17.64 8.33 9.15
CA GLU A 59 16.84 7.26 9.77
C GLU A 59 16.84 6.11 8.77
N HIS A 60 17.74 5.17 8.97
CA HIS A 60 17.69 3.90 8.26
C HIS A 60 16.48 3.13 8.78
N GLU A 61 15.66 2.60 7.87
CA GLU A 61 14.56 1.70 8.20
C GLU A 61 15.02 0.60 9.17
N GLU A 62 14.19 0.33 10.19
CA GLU A 62 14.46 -0.75 11.13
C GLU A 62 14.25 -2.10 10.42
N LEU A 63 15.33 -2.77 10.02
CA LEU A 63 15.26 -4.08 9.36
C LEU A 63 14.65 -5.17 10.28
N PRO A 64 13.95 -6.18 9.71
CA PRO A 64 13.51 -7.34 10.47
C PRO A 64 14.65 -8.04 11.21
N GLU A 65 14.36 -8.62 12.38
CA GLU A 65 15.40 -9.25 13.21
C GLU A 65 16.17 -10.36 12.45
N GLY A 66 17.47 -10.14 12.25
CA GLY A 66 18.36 -11.13 11.63
C GLY A 66 18.36 -11.09 10.10
N VAL A 67 17.67 -10.13 9.48
CA VAL A 67 17.72 -9.87 8.04
C VAL A 67 18.82 -8.85 7.75
N SER A 68 19.69 -9.15 6.77
CA SER A 68 20.67 -8.17 6.28
C SER A 68 20.05 -7.21 5.27
N GLU A 69 20.65 -6.04 5.08
CA GLU A 69 20.22 -5.06 4.08
C GLU A 69 20.12 -5.64 2.65
N GLU A 70 21.04 -6.54 2.28
CA GLU A 70 21.00 -7.25 0.98
C GLU A 70 19.79 -8.19 0.88
N GLU A 71 19.48 -8.90 1.96
CA GLU A 71 18.31 -9.80 2.03
C GLU A 71 16.99 -9.02 2.10
N PHE A 72 16.99 -7.85 2.74
CA PHE A 72 15.85 -6.95 2.76
C PHE A 72 15.53 -6.43 1.35
N GLU A 73 16.56 -5.96 0.65
CA GLU A 73 16.43 -5.37 -0.69
C GLU A 73 16.07 -6.38 -1.80
N SER A 74 16.57 -7.62 -1.69
CA SER A 74 16.51 -8.59 -2.80
C SER A 74 16.15 -10.02 -2.39
N GLY A 75 15.68 -10.20 -1.16
CA GLY A 75 15.12 -11.47 -0.68
C GLY A 75 16.14 -12.51 -0.20
N PRO A 76 15.66 -13.73 0.13
CA PRO A 76 14.25 -14.16 0.05
C PRO A 76 13.39 -13.60 1.18
N VAL A 77 12.14 -13.25 0.84
CA VAL A 77 11.09 -12.99 1.83
C VAL A 77 10.70 -14.30 2.56
N PRO A 78 10.09 -14.22 3.76
CA PRO A 78 9.61 -15.39 4.48
C PRO A 78 8.64 -16.26 3.65
N ASN A 79 8.60 -17.56 3.95
CA ASN A 79 7.88 -18.53 3.13
C ASN A 79 6.37 -18.25 2.98
N GLU A 80 5.75 -17.57 3.93
CA GLU A 80 4.33 -17.21 3.87
C GLU A 80 3.98 -16.18 2.80
N TYR A 81 4.97 -15.40 2.35
CA TYR A 81 4.80 -14.44 1.28
C TYR A 81 4.96 -15.05 -0.11
N MET A 82 5.70 -16.16 -0.23
CA MET A 82 6.10 -16.75 -1.52
C MET A 82 4.95 -16.99 -2.51
N THR A 83 3.73 -17.26 -2.02
CA THR A 83 2.52 -17.40 -2.85
C THR A 83 1.34 -16.68 -2.20
N ALA A 84 1.62 -15.59 -1.48
CA ALA A 84 0.58 -14.79 -0.85
C ALA A 84 -0.19 -13.98 -1.89
N MET A 85 -1.46 -13.72 -1.58
CA MET A 85 -2.29 -12.79 -2.35
C MET A 85 -2.03 -11.36 -1.88
N SER A 86 -1.94 -10.44 -2.84
CA SER A 86 -1.95 -8.99 -2.61
C SER A 86 -3.34 -8.47 -2.25
N LEU A 87 -3.44 -7.20 -1.86
CA LEU A 87 -4.70 -6.50 -1.61
C LEU A 87 -5.62 -6.53 -2.85
N GLY A 88 -5.04 -6.42 -4.04
CA GLY A 88 -5.69 -6.52 -5.34
C GLY A 88 -5.94 -7.95 -5.83
N LYS A 89 -5.73 -8.96 -4.97
CA LYS A 89 -5.96 -10.40 -5.23
C LYS A 89 -5.06 -10.99 -6.33
N GLU A 90 -3.85 -10.47 -6.47
CA GLU A 90 -2.81 -11.10 -7.28
C GLU A 90 -1.94 -12.02 -6.43
N GLU A 91 -1.64 -13.22 -6.95
CA GLU A 91 -0.75 -14.17 -6.27
C GLU A 91 0.71 -13.82 -6.59
N ARG A 92 1.55 -13.63 -5.56
CA ARG A 92 2.99 -13.45 -5.75
C ARG A 92 3.60 -14.66 -6.45
N ASN A 93 4.45 -14.39 -7.44
CA ASN A 93 5.24 -15.40 -8.13
C ASN A 93 6.74 -15.08 -8.00
N PRO A 94 7.51 -15.79 -7.15
CA PRO A 94 8.95 -15.54 -6.93
C PRO A 94 9.82 -15.69 -8.18
N ASP A 95 9.33 -16.36 -9.21
CA ASP A 95 10.05 -16.54 -10.48
C ASP A 95 9.81 -15.38 -11.47
N ASP A 96 8.94 -14.41 -11.16
CA ASP A 96 8.53 -13.31 -12.06
C ASP A 96 8.42 -11.97 -11.31
N LEU A 97 9.48 -11.60 -10.58
CA LEU A 97 9.55 -10.33 -9.83
C LEU A 97 10.51 -9.34 -10.47
N SER A 98 10.15 -8.06 -10.40
CA SER A 98 11.03 -6.94 -10.72
C SER A 98 11.90 -6.58 -9.52
N SER A 99 13.14 -6.16 -9.76
CA SER A 99 13.97 -5.62 -8.69
C SER A 99 13.48 -4.22 -8.28
N LYS A 100 13.68 -3.82 -7.02
CA LYS A 100 13.40 -2.45 -6.52
C LYS A 100 14.02 -1.37 -7.41
N SER A 101 15.25 -1.57 -7.88
CA SER A 101 15.91 -0.65 -8.83
C SER A 101 15.24 -0.52 -10.20
N GLU A 102 14.56 -1.58 -10.68
CA GLU A 102 13.86 -1.57 -11.98
C GLU A 102 12.58 -0.75 -11.93
N VAL A 103 11.90 -0.78 -10.77
CA VAL A 103 10.62 -0.10 -10.56
C VAL A 103 10.79 1.27 -9.91
N GLU A 104 12.03 1.76 -9.77
CA GLU A 104 12.34 3.03 -9.11
C GLU A 104 11.68 3.08 -7.70
N PHE A 105 11.88 2.01 -6.93
CA PHE A 105 11.41 1.91 -5.55
C PHE A 105 12.10 2.97 -4.68
N SER A 106 11.33 3.58 -3.79
CA SER A 106 11.79 4.67 -2.94
C SER A 106 10.91 4.81 -1.70
N GLU A 107 11.51 5.29 -0.63
CA GLU A 107 10.84 5.78 0.57
C GLU A 107 9.78 6.83 0.24
N PHE A 108 8.77 6.97 1.11
CA PHE A 108 7.66 7.90 0.92
C PHE A 108 8.11 9.36 0.67
N ASP A 109 9.11 9.83 1.42
CA ASP A 109 9.58 11.21 1.32
C ASP A 109 10.34 11.48 0.02
N GLU A 110 11.09 10.49 -0.48
CA GLU A 110 11.78 10.57 -1.77
C GLU A 110 10.80 10.45 -2.95
N ALA A 111 9.79 9.59 -2.80
CA ALA A 111 8.76 9.35 -3.81
C ALA A 111 8.04 10.63 -4.23
N GLN A 112 7.85 11.58 -3.30
CA GLN A 112 7.20 12.87 -3.56
C GLN A 112 7.92 13.72 -4.63
N GLU A 113 9.21 13.48 -4.88
CA GLU A 113 9.96 14.15 -5.94
C GLU A 113 9.79 13.48 -7.31
N HIS A 114 9.28 12.24 -7.34
CA HIS A 114 9.12 11.47 -8.56
C HIS A 114 7.91 11.96 -9.38
N SER A 115 8.10 12.08 -10.69
CA SER A 115 7.08 12.71 -11.57
C SER A 115 5.78 11.91 -11.74
N ALA A 116 5.81 10.61 -11.46
CA ALA A 116 4.63 9.74 -11.50
C ALA A 116 3.91 9.61 -10.15
N TYR A 117 4.50 10.16 -9.08
CA TYR A 117 3.92 10.08 -7.74
C TYR A 117 2.60 10.83 -7.66
N GLN A 118 1.64 10.21 -6.97
CA GLN A 118 0.35 10.81 -6.64
C GLN A 118 0.31 11.07 -5.14
N ALA A 119 -0.18 12.24 -4.74
CA ALA A 119 -0.20 12.62 -3.33
C ALA A 119 -0.90 11.54 -2.48
N GLY A 120 -0.21 11.06 -1.44
CA GLY A 120 -0.73 10.03 -0.54
C GLY A 120 -0.64 8.58 -1.05
N SER A 121 -0.17 8.36 -2.28
CA SER A 121 0.07 7.00 -2.78
C SER A 121 1.25 6.35 -2.05
N CYS A 122 1.08 5.10 -1.61
CA CYS A 122 2.09 4.28 -0.96
C CYS A 122 1.78 2.79 -1.15
N CYS A 123 2.66 1.91 -0.71
CA CYS A 123 2.49 0.47 -0.85
C CYS A 123 1.23 -0.02 -0.12
N ALA A 124 0.92 0.49 1.07
CA ALA A 124 -0.26 0.03 1.84
C ALA A 124 -1.61 0.32 1.14
N ASN A 125 -1.68 1.25 0.20
CA ASN A 125 -2.87 1.51 -0.62
C ASN A 125 -2.68 1.10 -2.11
N CYS A 126 -1.66 0.31 -2.40
CA CYS A 126 -1.38 -0.29 -3.69
C CYS A 126 -2.06 -1.66 -3.85
N ALA A 127 -2.56 -1.96 -5.04
CA ALA A 127 -3.17 -3.22 -5.40
C ALA A 127 -2.19 -4.41 -5.29
N ASP A 128 -0.90 -4.20 -5.49
CA ASP A 128 0.08 -5.29 -5.51
C ASP A 128 0.73 -5.54 -4.14
N PHE A 129 0.41 -4.74 -3.12
CA PHE A 129 0.97 -4.92 -1.79
C PHE A 129 0.40 -6.15 -1.09
N ILE A 130 1.26 -6.85 -0.36
CA ILE A 130 0.93 -7.99 0.48
C ILE A 130 1.25 -7.55 1.91
N ALA A 131 0.21 -7.33 2.71
CA ALA A 131 0.35 -6.93 4.11
C ALA A 131 1.15 -7.95 4.94
N ASP A 132 1.71 -7.48 6.06
CA ASP A 132 2.44 -8.29 7.03
C ASP A 132 1.61 -9.51 7.48
N LYS A 133 2.29 -10.64 7.57
CA LYS A 133 1.77 -11.96 7.96
C LYS A 133 2.54 -12.62 9.09
N ASN A 134 3.71 -12.10 9.45
CA ASN A 134 4.61 -12.69 10.44
C ASN A 134 4.96 -11.76 11.60
N GLY A 135 4.40 -10.56 11.63
CA GLY A 135 4.56 -9.61 12.74
C GLY A 135 5.94 -8.97 12.76
N ASP A 136 6.62 -8.90 11.62
CA ASP A 136 7.89 -8.19 11.48
C ASP A 136 7.71 -6.76 10.97
N GLU A 137 6.45 -6.30 10.82
CA GLU A 137 6.05 -4.98 10.34
C GLU A 137 6.21 -4.78 8.82
N PHE A 138 6.89 -5.70 8.12
CA PHE A 138 7.12 -5.62 6.69
C PHE A 138 6.22 -6.57 5.91
N GLY A 139 5.79 -6.10 4.75
CA GLY A 139 5.05 -6.89 3.79
C GLY A 139 5.93 -7.43 2.66
N ALA A 140 5.24 -7.81 1.60
CA ALA A 140 5.83 -8.12 0.30
C ALA A 140 5.00 -7.46 -0.81
N CYS A 141 5.37 -7.70 -2.07
CA CYS A 141 4.63 -7.22 -3.24
C CYS A 141 4.35 -8.38 -4.21
N ALA A 142 3.27 -8.35 -4.97
CA ALA A 142 3.04 -9.36 -6.01
C ALA A 142 4.10 -9.28 -7.14
N GLU A 143 4.63 -8.08 -7.40
CA GLU A 143 5.45 -7.75 -8.57
C GLU A 143 6.91 -7.35 -8.26
N VAL A 144 7.22 -7.01 -7.00
CA VAL A 144 8.54 -6.48 -6.60
C VAL A 144 9.23 -7.42 -5.61
N ASP A 145 10.51 -7.68 -5.85
CA ASP A 145 11.33 -8.54 -4.99
C ASP A 145 11.74 -7.84 -3.67
N GLY A 146 12.12 -8.64 -2.68
CA GLY A 146 12.47 -8.15 -1.34
C GLY A 146 11.29 -7.86 -0.42
N TYR A 147 11.62 -7.35 0.76
CA TYR A 147 10.68 -6.87 1.78
C TYR A 147 10.20 -5.47 1.41
N ILE A 148 8.96 -5.15 1.79
CA ILE A 148 8.27 -3.93 1.40
C ILE A 148 7.68 -3.28 2.65
N ASP A 149 8.10 -2.06 2.98
CA ASP A 149 7.37 -1.26 3.96
C ASP A 149 6.05 -0.80 3.31
N GLY A 150 4.96 -0.78 4.08
CA GLY A 150 3.70 -0.22 3.61
C GLY A 150 3.81 1.27 3.25
N ALA A 151 4.71 2.01 3.89
CA ALA A 151 4.92 3.44 3.65
C ALA A 151 5.59 3.74 2.30
N ASP A 152 6.35 2.79 1.77
CA ASP A 152 7.14 2.95 0.55
C ASP A 152 6.31 3.20 -0.71
N TRP A 153 7.00 3.45 -1.81
CA TRP A 153 6.39 3.66 -3.12
C TRP A 153 7.29 3.16 -4.26
N CYS A 154 6.70 2.86 -5.42
CA CYS A 154 7.45 2.61 -6.66
C CYS A 154 6.69 3.10 -7.90
N ALA A 155 7.41 3.26 -9.02
CA ALA A 155 6.88 3.80 -10.27
C ALA A 155 5.81 2.96 -10.97
N ILE A 156 5.63 1.71 -10.54
CA ILE A 156 4.57 0.82 -11.03
C ILE A 156 3.33 0.83 -10.12
N TYR A 157 3.26 1.71 -9.12
CA TYR A 157 2.10 1.86 -8.23
C TYR A 157 0.78 1.84 -9.01
N GLU A 158 -0.12 0.96 -8.58
CA GLU A 158 -1.49 0.86 -9.06
C GLU A 158 -2.43 0.89 -7.85
N GLY A 159 -3.32 1.88 -7.80
CA GLY A 159 -4.34 1.94 -6.75
C GLY A 159 -5.33 0.79 -6.85
N LEU A 160 -5.96 0.45 -5.73
CA LEU A 160 -7.01 -0.54 -5.68
C LEU A 160 -8.25 -0.08 -6.49
N PRO A 161 -8.93 -0.99 -7.21
CA PRO A 161 -10.14 -0.63 -7.93
C PRO A 161 -11.29 -0.38 -6.95
N GLU A 162 -11.97 0.75 -7.09
CA GLU A 162 -13.18 1.06 -6.34
C GLU A 162 -14.21 -0.10 -6.46
N PRO A 163 -14.67 -0.66 -5.33
CA PRO A 163 -15.69 -1.69 -5.33
C PRO A 163 -17.03 -1.24 -5.93
N GLU A 164 -17.73 -2.11 -6.64
CA GLU A 164 -19.05 -1.78 -7.18
C GLU A 164 -20.10 -1.70 -6.05
N VAL A 165 -20.94 -0.67 -6.07
CA VAL A 165 -22.06 -0.55 -5.13
C VAL A 165 -23.03 -1.74 -5.31
N PRO A 166 -23.40 -2.47 -4.25
CA PRO A 166 -24.32 -3.61 -4.34
C PRO A 166 -25.67 -3.27 -5.00
N GLU A 167 -26.21 -4.21 -5.78
CA GLU A 167 -27.45 -3.99 -6.52
C GLU A 167 -28.61 -3.52 -5.63
N GLY A 168 -29.25 -2.41 -6.01
CA GLY A 168 -30.40 -1.87 -5.29
C GLY A 168 -30.05 -0.98 -4.10
N MET A 169 -28.78 -0.65 -3.93
CA MET A 169 -28.26 0.29 -2.93
C MET A 169 -27.64 1.53 -3.62
N SER A 170 -27.58 2.63 -2.89
CA SER A 170 -26.79 3.82 -3.25
C SER A 170 -25.52 3.91 -2.41
N GLU A 171 -24.52 4.61 -2.90
CA GLU A 171 -23.23 4.78 -2.23
C GLU A 171 -23.39 5.35 -0.81
N ASP A 172 -24.27 6.35 -0.63
CA ASP A 172 -24.59 6.95 0.67
C ASP A 172 -25.15 5.93 1.70
N GLU A 173 -25.73 4.82 1.24
CA GLU A 173 -26.29 3.79 2.12
C GLU A 173 -25.23 2.81 2.61
N LEU A 174 -24.09 2.67 1.91
CA LEU A 174 -23.02 1.73 2.27
C LEU A 174 -22.53 1.93 3.70
N ALA A 175 -22.46 3.19 4.14
CA ALA A 175 -21.91 3.57 5.43
C ALA A 175 -22.66 3.01 6.63
N THR A 176 -23.93 2.63 6.47
CA THR A 176 -24.79 2.11 7.56
C THR A 176 -25.53 0.83 7.17
N ALA A 177 -25.33 0.34 5.94
CA ALA A 177 -26.01 -0.84 5.46
C ALA A 177 -25.57 -2.08 6.25
N GLU A 178 -26.51 -3.00 6.46
CA GLU A 178 -26.17 -4.31 6.97
C GLU A 178 -25.33 -5.05 5.94
N VAL A 179 -24.09 -5.40 6.32
CA VAL A 179 -23.21 -6.26 5.51
C VAL A 179 -23.79 -7.68 5.35
N PRO A 180 -23.38 -8.42 4.30
CA PRO A 180 -23.78 -9.81 4.10
C PRO A 180 -23.50 -10.70 5.32
N GLU A 181 -24.29 -11.77 5.46
CA GLU A 181 -24.30 -12.62 6.66
C GLU A 181 -22.91 -13.20 7.02
N GLU A 182 -22.08 -13.48 6.03
CA GLU A 182 -20.73 -14.01 6.20
C GLU A 182 -19.75 -13.05 6.89
N TYR A 183 -20.05 -11.75 6.88
CA TYR A 183 -19.25 -10.73 7.57
C TYR A 183 -19.77 -10.45 8.98
N ARG A 184 -21.07 -10.64 9.24
CA ARG A 184 -21.73 -10.20 10.50
C ARG A 184 -21.10 -10.74 11.78
N THR A 185 -20.52 -11.92 11.72
CA THR A 185 -19.84 -12.58 12.85
C THR A 185 -18.47 -13.11 12.45
N ALA A 186 -17.91 -12.53 11.38
CA ALA A 186 -16.58 -12.86 10.92
C ALA A 186 -15.52 -12.39 11.91
N LYS A 187 -14.36 -13.06 11.85
CA LYS A 187 -13.14 -12.58 12.47
C LYS A 187 -12.40 -11.63 11.54
N SER A 188 -11.78 -10.60 12.12
CA SER A 188 -10.82 -9.73 11.47
C SER A 188 -9.49 -10.43 11.16
N GLN A 189 -8.56 -9.72 10.55
CA GLN A 189 -7.20 -10.21 10.24
C GLN A 189 -6.45 -10.62 11.52
N ALA A 190 -6.59 -9.86 12.60
CA ALA A 190 -6.04 -10.16 13.93
C ALA A 190 -6.93 -11.10 14.78
N GLY A 191 -8.11 -11.48 14.28
CA GLY A 191 -8.95 -12.50 14.91
C GLY A 191 -10.06 -11.98 15.83
N GLU A 192 -10.26 -10.66 15.92
CA GLU A 192 -11.36 -10.03 16.65
C GLU A 192 -12.71 -10.37 16.00
N GLU A 193 -13.72 -10.72 16.80
CA GLU A 193 -15.04 -11.11 16.32
C GLU A 193 -15.94 -9.89 16.12
N ARG A 194 -16.47 -9.69 14.90
CA ARG A 194 -17.46 -8.62 14.66
C ARG A 194 -18.72 -8.84 15.49
N ASN A 195 -19.16 -7.79 16.18
CA ASN A 195 -20.43 -7.76 16.91
C ASN A 195 -21.37 -6.70 16.33
N PRO A 196 -22.44 -7.07 15.58
CA PRO A 196 -23.35 -6.11 14.97
C PRO A 196 -24.09 -5.19 15.95
N ASP A 197 -24.15 -5.55 17.23
CA ASP A 197 -24.82 -4.76 18.27
C ASP A 197 -23.89 -3.71 18.92
N ASP A 198 -22.60 -3.68 18.55
CA ASP A 198 -21.57 -2.83 19.17
C ASP A 198 -20.55 -2.31 18.14
N LEU A 199 -21.04 -1.56 17.15
CA LEU A 199 -20.23 -0.97 16.09
C LEU A 199 -20.22 0.57 16.19
N ARG A 200 -19.08 1.17 15.83
CA ARG A 200 -18.95 2.62 15.63
C ARG A 200 -19.40 3.00 14.22
N SER A 201 -19.88 4.24 14.05
CA SER A 201 -20.23 4.73 12.72
C SER A 201 -18.99 5.15 11.93
N GLN A 202 -19.08 5.09 10.59
CA GLN A 202 -18.01 5.56 9.71
C GLN A 202 -17.69 7.05 9.93
N GLU A 203 -18.70 7.88 10.18
CA GLU A 203 -18.54 9.29 10.53
C GLU A 203 -17.78 9.48 11.87
N GLU A 204 -18.06 8.65 12.88
CA GLU A 204 -17.40 8.73 14.19
C GLU A 204 -15.88 8.49 14.08
N VAL A 205 -15.49 7.51 13.26
CA VAL A 205 -14.08 7.13 13.09
C VAL A 205 -13.39 7.90 11.97
N GLY A 206 -14.14 8.69 11.19
CA GLY A 206 -13.63 9.44 10.04
C GLY A 206 -13.12 8.52 8.94
N LEU A 207 -13.90 7.49 8.59
CA LEU A 207 -13.56 6.60 7.48
C LEU A 207 -13.49 7.40 6.17
N THR A 208 -12.40 7.25 5.44
CA THR A 208 -12.13 7.89 4.15
C THR A 208 -11.06 7.07 3.41
N GLU A 209 -10.82 7.33 2.13
CA GLU A 209 -9.76 6.65 1.40
C GLU A 209 -8.38 6.90 2.03
N SER A 210 -7.55 5.87 2.16
CA SER A 210 -6.18 5.96 2.70
C SER A 210 -5.33 6.97 1.94
N VAL A 211 -5.46 7.00 0.61
CA VAL A 211 -4.70 7.92 -0.25
C VAL A 211 -5.04 9.37 0.07
N GLU A 212 -6.32 9.70 0.28
CA GLU A 212 -6.76 11.05 0.66
C GLU A 212 -6.30 11.38 2.09
N ALA A 213 -6.51 10.46 3.04
CA ALA A 213 -6.10 10.65 4.43
C ALA A 213 -4.59 10.92 4.55
N THR A 214 -3.78 10.22 3.76
CA THR A 214 -2.32 10.38 3.70
C THR A 214 -1.94 11.70 3.03
N ALA A 215 -2.58 12.05 1.91
CA ALA A 215 -2.33 13.31 1.22
C ALA A 215 -2.65 14.54 2.09
N ASP A 216 -3.69 14.45 2.91
CA ASP A 216 -4.08 15.49 3.87
C ASP A 216 -3.28 15.47 5.18
N GLY A 217 -2.41 14.46 5.36
CA GLY A 217 -1.57 14.28 6.56
C GLY A 217 -2.36 13.87 7.81
N THR A 218 -3.56 13.32 7.64
CA THR A 218 -4.39 12.79 8.73
C THR A 218 -4.02 11.34 9.06
N ALA A 219 -3.74 10.54 8.03
CA ALA A 219 -3.11 9.23 8.16
C ALA A 219 -1.59 9.34 7.99
N ARG A 220 -0.86 8.37 8.55
CA ARG A 220 0.55 8.17 8.19
C ARG A 220 0.60 7.32 6.91
N PRO A 221 1.63 7.48 6.06
CA PRO A 221 1.92 6.53 5.00
C PRO A 221 2.00 5.10 5.58
N GLY A 222 1.63 4.11 4.78
CA GLY A 222 1.63 2.72 5.23
C GLY A 222 0.39 2.28 5.97
N GLN A 223 -0.69 3.06 5.99
CA GLN A 223 -1.93 2.71 6.70
C GLN A 223 -3.13 2.60 5.76
N SER A 224 -3.75 1.42 5.69
CA SER A 224 -5.03 1.18 5.02
C SER A 224 -5.84 0.10 5.75
N CYS A 225 -7.11 -0.07 5.41
CA CYS A 225 -7.92 -1.15 5.94
C CYS A 225 -7.32 -2.52 5.56
N GLY A 226 -6.72 -2.65 4.37
CA GLY A 226 -6.07 -3.87 3.91
C GLY A 226 -4.95 -4.38 4.81
N ASN A 227 -4.25 -3.50 5.54
CA ASN A 227 -3.23 -3.88 6.52
C ASN A 227 -3.62 -3.52 7.98
N CYS A 228 -4.90 -3.31 8.24
CA CYS A 228 -5.45 -3.07 9.58
C CYS A 228 -5.81 -4.38 10.29
N ALA A 229 -5.51 -4.48 11.59
CA ALA A 229 -5.83 -5.61 12.45
C ALA A 229 -7.34 -5.93 12.47
N ASP A 230 -8.18 -4.89 12.49
CA ASP A 230 -9.63 -4.98 12.61
C ASP A 230 -10.37 -5.22 11.28
N PHE A 231 -9.68 -5.19 10.15
CA PHE A 231 -10.32 -5.39 8.86
C PHE A 231 -10.79 -6.83 8.66
N ILE A 232 -11.90 -7.01 7.96
CA ILE A 232 -12.43 -8.31 7.55
C ILE A 232 -12.40 -8.32 6.03
N PRO A 233 -11.46 -9.04 5.41
CA PRO A 233 -11.33 -9.10 3.96
C PRO A 233 -12.58 -9.65 3.27
N ASP A 234 -12.74 -9.32 1.99
CA ASP A 234 -13.78 -9.85 1.11
C ASP A 234 -13.88 -11.38 1.18
N LYS A 235 -15.09 -11.88 1.44
CA LYS A 235 -15.42 -13.30 1.59
C LYS A 235 -16.30 -13.87 0.48
N ASN A 236 -16.89 -13.03 -0.37
CA ASN A 236 -17.89 -13.45 -1.36
C ASN A 236 -17.56 -13.02 -2.80
N GLY A 237 -16.47 -12.28 -3.00
CA GLY A 237 -16.02 -11.80 -4.30
C GLY A 237 -16.69 -10.51 -4.75
N ASP A 238 -17.42 -9.80 -3.89
CA ASP A 238 -18.04 -8.51 -4.20
C ASP A 238 -17.10 -7.31 -4.04
N THR A 239 -15.81 -7.57 -3.77
CA THR A 239 -14.74 -6.57 -3.58
C THR A 239 -14.86 -5.70 -2.34
N TRP A 240 -15.94 -5.85 -1.56
CA TRP A 240 -16.08 -5.18 -0.28
C TRP A 240 -15.61 -6.07 0.88
N GLY A 241 -15.05 -5.44 1.89
CA GLY A 241 -14.84 -6.02 3.20
C GLY A 241 -15.82 -5.49 4.25
N ALA A 242 -15.49 -5.77 5.50
CA ALA A 242 -16.12 -5.21 6.68
C ALA A 242 -15.04 -4.90 7.74
N CYS A 243 -15.42 -4.46 8.93
CA CYS A 243 -14.51 -4.23 10.05
C CYS A 243 -15.05 -4.90 11.33
N ALA A 244 -14.22 -5.37 12.25
CA ALA A 244 -14.73 -5.93 13.50
C ALA A 244 -15.51 -4.90 14.33
N VAL A 245 -15.17 -3.61 14.22
CA VAL A 245 -15.64 -2.55 15.12
C VAL A 245 -16.33 -1.35 14.42
N VAL A 246 -16.34 -1.30 13.09
CA VAL A 246 -16.99 -0.22 12.31
C VAL A 246 -18.15 -0.78 11.48
N GLU A 247 -19.28 -0.07 11.46
CA GLU A 247 -20.47 -0.45 10.68
C GLU A 247 -20.31 -0.21 9.17
N GLY A 248 -21.26 -0.74 8.40
CA GLY A 248 -21.26 -0.60 6.95
C GLY A 248 -20.23 -1.46 6.23
N TYR A 249 -20.16 -1.24 4.91
CA TYR A 249 -19.16 -1.82 4.01
C TYR A 249 -17.86 -1.02 4.10
N ILE A 250 -16.73 -1.72 4.04
CA ILE A 250 -15.39 -1.12 4.18
C ILE A 250 -14.57 -1.56 2.97
N ALA A 251 -14.02 -0.61 2.22
CA ALA A 251 -13.10 -0.92 1.12
C ALA A 251 -11.71 -1.24 1.67
N VAL A 252 -10.92 -1.98 0.91
CA VAL A 252 -9.59 -2.41 1.34
C VAL A 252 -8.59 -1.24 1.35
N GLU A 253 -8.82 -0.24 0.50
CA GLU A 253 -8.09 1.02 0.40
C GLU A 253 -8.50 2.10 1.42
N ASP A 254 -9.55 1.88 2.23
CA ASP A 254 -10.00 2.86 3.20
C ASP A 254 -9.01 3.04 4.36
N TRP A 255 -9.23 4.04 5.20
CA TRP A 255 -8.53 4.27 6.45
C TRP A 255 -9.47 4.97 7.45
N CYS A 256 -9.26 4.76 8.75
CA CYS A 256 -9.93 5.54 9.77
C CYS A 256 -9.02 5.79 10.99
N SER A 257 -9.42 6.73 11.85
CA SER A 257 -8.62 7.21 12.99
C SER A 257 -8.35 6.18 14.10
N ILE A 258 -8.98 5.01 14.03
CA ILE A 258 -8.78 3.89 14.97
C ILE A 258 -7.95 2.76 14.35
N TYR A 259 -7.28 3.01 13.22
CA TYR A 259 -6.35 2.06 12.61
C TYR A 259 -5.35 1.49 13.62
N GLU A 260 -5.12 0.19 13.53
CA GLU A 260 -4.12 -0.59 14.28
C GLU A 260 -3.46 -1.54 13.29
N SER A 261 -2.11 -1.64 13.30
CA SER A 261 -1.43 -2.52 12.34
C SER A 261 -1.63 -3.98 12.71
N ILE A 262 -1.66 -4.87 11.72
CA ILE A 262 -1.75 -6.32 11.97
C ILE A 262 -0.58 -6.81 12.85
N SER A 263 0.61 -6.20 12.70
CA SER A 263 1.83 -6.60 13.41
C SER A 263 1.74 -6.51 14.93
N GLU A 264 0.95 -5.57 15.47
CA GLU A 264 0.79 -5.42 16.93
C GLU A 264 0.08 -6.62 17.59
N ASP A 265 -0.61 -7.44 16.79
CA ASP A 265 -1.47 -8.54 17.24
C ASP A 265 -1.02 -9.96 16.83
N LEU A 266 0.11 -10.11 16.10
CA LEU A 266 0.63 -11.40 15.61
C LEU A 266 1.57 -12.15 16.59
#